data_AF-A0A485LFB4-F1
#
_entry.id   AF-A0A485LFB4-F1
#
_cell.length_a   1.000
_cell.length_b   1.000
_cell.length_c   1.000
_cell.angle_alpha   90.00
_cell.angle_beta   90.00
_cell.angle_gamma   90.00
#
_symmetry.space_group_name_H-M   'P 1'
#
loop_
_entity.id
_entity.type
_entity.pdbx_description
1 polymer ?
#
loop_
_entity_poly.entity_id
_entity_poly.type
_entity_poly.pdbx_seq_one_letter_code
_entity_poly.pdbx_strand_id
1 'polypeptide(L)'
;MSRRKRQSSLVGRDKATFPLNEFLPPQCNSCILILLLAAAIAGLHLRPGHRDLTAPSSQATKRHSEPMTLAMSVQNDKSLKLHGLWPKTDCAGTPTNNWAGFDAALWSSTGPKSPKELAAHEYAKHGFCNYASPGEYYGEAQALARAAKRPDSLECPIPGAIVRVQGKKVKHKCNGKKLDEIRYCYNHAATWVGC
;
A
#
# COMPACT_ATOMS: atom_id res chain seq x y z
N MET A 1 -10.35 -64.07 17.52
CA MET A 1 -9.07 -64.00 16.78
C MET A 1 -8.54 -62.57 16.79
N SER A 2 -7.28 -62.40 17.22
CA SER A 2 -6.36 -61.27 17.06
C SER A 2 -6.76 -59.84 17.48
N ARG A 3 -6.39 -59.49 18.72
CA ARG A 3 -6.12 -58.12 19.20
C ARG A 3 -4.75 -57.66 18.68
N ARG A 4 -4.64 -56.47 18.06
CA ARG A 4 -3.35 -55.77 17.89
C ARG A 4 -3.32 -54.49 18.74
N LYS A 5 -2.50 -54.54 19.79
CA LYS A 5 -1.99 -53.38 20.54
C LYS A 5 -1.05 -52.59 19.60
N ARG A 6 -1.20 -51.26 19.52
CA ARG A 6 -0.12 -50.37 19.06
C ARG A 6 0.50 -49.69 20.26
N GLN A 7 1.83 -49.84 20.36
CA GLN A 7 2.70 -49.29 21.39
C GLN A 7 2.93 -47.79 21.19
N SER A 8 2.98 -47.10 22.32
CA SER A 8 3.51 -45.75 22.51
C SER A 8 5.03 -45.72 22.33
N SER A 9 5.56 -44.65 21.74
CA SER A 9 6.96 -44.26 21.89
C SER A 9 7.04 -42.76 22.14
N LEU A 10 7.31 -42.43 23.40
CA LEU A 10 7.74 -41.12 23.88
C LEU A 10 9.14 -40.85 23.32
N VAL A 11 9.31 -39.75 22.59
CA VAL A 11 10.63 -39.23 22.21
C VAL A 11 10.97 -38.09 23.16
N GLY A 12 12.11 -38.24 23.84
CA GLY A 12 12.64 -37.33 24.84
C GLY A 12 12.95 -35.94 24.27
N ARG A 13 12.68 -34.92 25.10
CA ARG A 13 13.19 -33.56 24.90
C ARG A 13 14.47 -33.42 25.70
N ASP A 14 15.59 -33.41 24.99
CA ASP A 14 16.86 -32.95 25.52
C ASP A 14 16.79 -31.42 25.70
N LYS A 15 16.92 -30.96 26.94
CA LYS A 15 17.11 -29.55 27.28
C LYS A 15 18.57 -29.20 27.02
N ALA A 16 18.83 -28.48 25.93
CA ALA A 16 20.12 -27.83 25.73
C ALA A 16 20.20 -26.56 26.60
N THR A 17 21.16 -26.57 27.51
CA THR A 17 21.62 -25.45 28.33
C THR A 17 22.34 -24.45 27.42
N PHE A 18 21.86 -23.21 27.33
CA PHE A 18 22.56 -22.12 26.67
C PHE A 18 23.39 -21.34 27.70
N PRO A 19 24.71 -21.17 27.49
CA PRO A 19 25.50 -20.25 28.31
C PRO A 19 25.22 -18.80 27.90
N LEU A 20 24.96 -17.98 28.91
CA LEU A 20 24.98 -16.51 28.82
C LEU A 20 26.43 -16.08 28.66
N ASN A 21 26.83 -15.70 27.44
CA ASN A 21 28.04 -14.94 27.22
C ASN A 21 27.70 -13.46 27.06
N GLU A 22 28.17 -12.69 28.03
CA GLU A 22 28.20 -11.24 28.07
C GLU A 22 28.91 -10.69 26.83
N PHE A 23 28.19 -9.94 25.99
CA PHE A 23 28.78 -9.09 24.97
C PHE A 23 28.66 -7.63 25.44
N LEU A 24 29.73 -7.14 26.06
CA LEU A 24 29.96 -5.72 26.28
C LEU A 24 30.33 -5.06 24.93
N PRO A 25 29.73 -3.91 24.56
CA PRO A 25 30.19 -3.14 23.42
C PRO A 25 31.48 -2.36 23.77
N PRO A 26 32.47 -2.29 22.86
CA PRO A 26 33.63 -1.42 23.04
C PRO A 26 33.22 0.05 22.91
N GLN A 27 33.66 0.85 23.88
CA GLN A 27 33.59 2.30 23.87
C GLN A 27 34.53 2.85 22.80
N CYS A 28 33.98 3.56 21.81
CA CYS A 28 34.78 4.35 20.87
C CYS A 28 34.79 5.81 21.34
N ASN A 29 35.67 6.10 22.31
CA ASN A 29 36.15 7.45 22.56
C ASN A 29 37.10 7.83 21.41
N SER A 30 37.00 9.07 20.94
CA SER A 30 37.95 9.72 20.03
C SER A 30 37.75 9.44 18.53
N CYS A 31 36.78 10.12 17.90
CA CYS A 31 37.00 10.69 16.57
C CYS A 31 36.62 12.17 16.60
N ILE A 32 37.68 12.92 16.88
CA ILE A 32 37.84 14.36 16.91
C ILE A 32 37.45 14.96 15.55
N LEU A 33 36.55 15.94 15.58
CA LEU A 33 36.73 17.28 15.02
C LEU A 33 37.68 17.39 13.81
N ILE A 34 37.13 17.46 12.59
CA ILE A 34 37.75 18.23 11.49
C ILE A 34 36.69 19.18 10.93
N LEU A 35 36.83 20.43 11.36
CA LEU A 35 36.23 21.60 10.73
C LEU A 35 37.04 21.97 9.48
N LEU A 36 36.30 22.39 8.45
CA LEU A 36 36.61 23.43 7.46
C LEU A 36 37.46 23.13 6.20
N LEU A 37 36.91 23.75 5.13
CA LEU A 37 37.54 24.29 3.92
C LEU A 37 37.81 23.33 2.74
N ALA A 38 36.96 23.42 1.71
CA ALA A 38 37.28 24.24 0.53
C ALA A 38 36.13 24.22 -0.49
N ALA A 39 35.89 25.38 -1.08
CA ALA A 39 34.85 25.67 -2.04
C ALA A 39 35.24 25.31 -3.49
N ALA A 40 34.20 25.33 -4.34
CA ALA A 40 34.23 25.53 -5.78
C ALA A 40 34.70 24.37 -6.66
N ILE A 41 33.80 23.88 -7.52
CA ILE A 41 33.84 24.16 -8.97
C ILE A 41 32.41 24.11 -9.51
N ALA A 42 32.07 25.20 -10.19
CA ALA A 42 30.86 25.39 -10.94
C ALA A 42 30.75 24.36 -12.07
N GLY A 43 29.60 23.67 -12.12
CA GLY A 43 29.20 22.78 -13.20
C GLY A 43 27.70 22.91 -13.44
N LEU A 44 27.23 24.15 -13.65
CA LEU A 44 25.87 24.46 -14.10
C LEU A 44 25.64 23.85 -15.50
N HIS A 45 25.30 22.57 -15.56
CA HIS A 45 24.54 22.03 -16.68
C HIS A 45 23.08 22.45 -16.49
N LEU A 46 22.77 23.66 -16.95
CA LEU A 46 21.40 24.10 -17.23
C LEU A 46 20.79 23.14 -18.25
N ARG A 47 20.14 22.08 -17.77
CA ARG A 47 19.17 21.33 -18.57
C ARG A 47 17.95 22.23 -18.74
N PRO A 48 17.51 22.54 -19.98
CA PRO A 48 16.18 23.08 -20.20
C PRO A 48 15.19 21.93 -20.04
N GLY A 49 14.87 21.59 -18.79
CA GLY A 49 13.78 20.68 -18.47
C GLY A 49 12.49 21.47 -18.44
N HIS A 50 11.69 21.31 -19.49
CA HIS A 50 10.29 21.74 -19.60
C HIS A 50 9.59 21.82 -18.24
N ARG A 51 9.35 23.05 -17.77
CA ARG A 51 8.25 23.31 -16.85
C ARG A 51 7.01 23.42 -17.72
N ASP A 52 6.36 22.29 -17.98
CA ASP A 52 4.92 22.32 -18.20
C ASP A 52 4.33 22.87 -16.91
N LEU A 53 4.04 24.16 -16.91
CA LEU A 53 3.13 24.81 -16.00
C LEU A 53 1.75 24.25 -16.34
N THR A 54 1.48 23.03 -15.90
CA THR A 54 0.14 22.45 -15.95
C THR A 54 -0.76 23.43 -15.22
N ALA A 55 -1.68 24.06 -15.97
CA ALA A 55 -2.68 24.94 -15.40
C ALA A 55 -3.33 24.24 -14.19
N PRO A 56 -3.63 24.95 -13.10
CA PRO A 56 -4.29 24.36 -11.95
C PRO A 56 -5.54 23.64 -12.44
N SER A 57 -5.58 22.32 -12.23
CA SER A 57 -6.70 21.52 -12.73
C SER A 57 -7.96 21.98 -12.01
N SER A 58 -8.98 22.35 -12.77
CA SER A 58 -10.30 22.56 -12.20
C SER A 58 -10.84 21.21 -11.70
N GLN A 59 -11.61 21.25 -10.62
CA GLN A 59 -12.33 20.09 -10.14
C GLN A 59 -13.21 19.52 -11.26
N ALA A 60 -13.35 18.20 -11.30
CA ALA A 60 -14.24 17.59 -12.29
C ALA A 60 -15.68 18.08 -12.11
N THR A 61 -16.38 18.28 -13.22
CA THR A 61 -17.82 18.57 -13.21
C THR A 61 -18.68 17.31 -13.28
N LYS A 62 -18.07 16.15 -13.58
CA LYS A 62 -18.74 14.85 -13.67
C LYS A 62 -17.80 13.69 -13.35
N ARG A 63 -18.39 12.54 -13.01
CA ARG A 63 -17.70 11.26 -12.79
C ARG A 63 -16.79 10.90 -13.96
N HIS A 64 -15.63 10.33 -13.63
CA HIS A 64 -14.67 9.84 -14.58
C HIS A 64 -15.27 8.78 -15.51
N SER A 65 -14.90 8.82 -16.79
CA SER A 65 -15.23 7.81 -17.79
C SER A 65 -13.97 7.06 -18.20
N GLU A 66 -13.19 6.60 -17.22
CA GLU A 66 -11.90 5.92 -17.44
C GLU A 66 -11.73 4.69 -16.55
N PRO A 67 -10.82 3.75 -16.91
CA PRO A 67 -10.50 2.60 -16.07
C PRO A 67 -9.87 3.05 -14.75
N MET A 68 -10.06 2.24 -13.71
CA MET A 68 -9.55 2.52 -12.37
C MET A 68 -8.83 1.33 -11.77
N THR A 69 -7.99 1.61 -10.78
CA THR A 69 -7.39 0.62 -9.90
C THR A 69 -7.84 0.88 -8.47
N LEU A 70 -8.49 -0.10 -7.85
CA LEU A 70 -8.74 -0.11 -6.41
C LEU A 70 -7.52 -0.72 -5.73
N ALA A 71 -6.82 0.04 -4.89
CA ALA A 71 -5.74 -0.44 -4.06
C ALA A 71 -6.25 -0.78 -2.65
N MET A 72 -5.97 -2.00 -2.20
CA MET A 72 -6.31 -2.51 -0.88
C MET A 72 -5.02 -2.91 -0.15
N SER A 73 -4.76 -2.33 1.01
CA SER A 73 -3.62 -2.66 1.87
C SER A 73 -3.95 -3.83 2.79
N VAL A 74 -3.01 -4.76 2.91
CA VAL A 74 -3.07 -5.87 3.86
C VAL A 74 -2.66 -5.34 5.24
N GLN A 75 -3.54 -5.48 6.22
CA GLN A 75 -3.30 -5.06 7.59
C GLN A 75 -2.65 -6.18 8.43
N ASN A 76 -2.14 -5.82 9.61
CA ASN A 76 -1.51 -6.76 10.54
C ASN A 76 -2.47 -7.86 11.03
N ASP A 77 -3.75 -7.52 11.21
CA ASP A 77 -4.83 -8.48 11.52
C ASP A 77 -5.25 -9.33 10.30
N LYS A 78 -4.48 -9.23 9.21
CA LYS A 78 -4.72 -9.87 7.92
C LYS A 78 -5.98 -9.37 7.22
N SER A 79 -6.64 -8.30 7.67
CA SER A 79 -7.76 -7.71 6.93
C SER A 79 -7.29 -6.95 5.70
N LEU A 80 -8.17 -6.76 4.72
CA LEU A 80 -7.94 -5.84 3.60
C LEU A 80 -8.65 -4.54 3.91
N LYS A 81 -7.92 -3.43 3.83
CA LYS A 81 -8.46 -2.08 4.01
C LYS A 81 -8.14 -1.23 2.78
N LEU A 82 -9.03 -0.29 2.48
CA LEU A 82 -8.90 0.62 1.36
C LEU A 82 -7.64 1.48 1.51
N HIS A 83 -6.75 1.40 0.52
CA HIS A 83 -5.67 2.36 0.36
C HIS A 83 -6.20 3.56 -0.43
N GLY A 84 -6.73 3.31 -1.63
CA GLY A 84 -7.28 4.35 -2.49
C GLY A 84 -7.92 3.79 -3.75
N LEU A 85 -8.65 4.64 -4.45
CA LEU A 85 -9.18 4.38 -5.78
C LEU A 85 -8.48 5.31 -6.77
N TRP A 86 -7.85 4.73 -7.79
CA TRP A 86 -6.96 5.44 -8.69
C TRP A 86 -7.44 5.31 -10.14
N PRO A 87 -8.14 6.33 -10.64
CA PRO A 87 -8.35 6.53 -12.06
C PRO A 87 -6.99 6.61 -12.80
N LYS A 88 -6.98 6.40 -14.12
CA LYS A 88 -5.75 6.43 -14.91
C LYS A 88 -5.12 7.83 -14.95
N THR A 89 -5.95 8.86 -14.91
CA THR A 89 -5.53 10.26 -14.95
C THR A 89 -5.31 10.76 -13.52
N ASP A 90 -4.05 10.95 -13.15
CA ASP A 90 -3.66 11.59 -11.91
C ASP A 90 -3.69 13.11 -12.07
N CYS A 91 -4.10 13.82 -11.02
CA CYS A 91 -3.95 15.25 -10.96
C CYS A 91 -3.66 15.71 -9.54
N ALA A 92 -2.77 16.69 -9.41
CA ALA A 92 -2.47 17.29 -8.13
C ALA A 92 -3.28 18.57 -7.96
N GLY A 93 -4.03 18.65 -6.87
CA GLY A 93 -4.68 19.87 -6.44
C GLY A 93 -4.67 19.99 -4.92
N THR A 94 -5.10 21.14 -4.43
CA THR A 94 -5.38 21.37 -3.01
C THR A 94 -6.88 21.57 -2.82
N PRO A 95 -7.72 20.54 -3.07
CA PRO A 95 -9.16 20.70 -2.94
C PRO A 95 -9.57 20.89 -1.50
N THR A 96 -10.69 21.57 -1.31
CA THR A 96 -11.44 21.46 -0.06
C THR A 96 -11.96 20.03 0.08
N ASN A 97 -11.79 19.48 1.28
CA ASN A 97 -12.28 18.15 1.59
C ASN A 97 -13.53 18.24 2.47
N ASN A 98 -14.50 17.35 2.23
CA ASN A 98 -15.64 17.13 3.11
C ASN A 98 -15.73 15.65 3.42
N TRP A 99 -16.27 15.29 4.58
CA TRP A 99 -16.27 13.91 5.07
C TRP A 99 -17.61 13.21 4.83
N ALA A 100 -18.40 13.68 3.87
CA ALA A 100 -19.68 13.08 3.54
C ALA A 100 -19.45 11.64 3.03
N GLY A 101 -20.15 10.67 3.63
CA GLY A 101 -20.05 9.27 3.25
C GLY A 101 -18.72 8.58 3.62
N PHE A 102 -17.77 9.26 4.27
CA PHE A 102 -16.51 8.66 4.69
C PHE A 102 -16.71 7.69 5.88
N ASP A 103 -16.17 6.47 5.75
CA ASP A 103 -16.17 5.43 6.79
C ASP A 103 -14.73 5.03 7.14
N ALA A 104 -14.21 5.59 8.23
CA ALA A 104 -12.85 5.35 8.70
C ALA A 104 -12.51 3.86 8.90
N ALA A 105 -13.50 3.01 9.20
CA ALA A 105 -13.26 1.59 9.43
C ALA A 105 -12.90 0.83 8.15
N LEU A 106 -13.21 1.36 6.97
CA LEU A 106 -12.82 0.75 5.69
C LEU A 106 -11.43 1.15 5.23
N TRP A 107 -10.96 2.33 5.63
CA TRP A 107 -9.70 2.88 5.18
C TRP A 107 -8.52 2.33 5.99
N SER A 108 -7.39 2.16 5.32
CA SER A 108 -6.14 1.73 5.94
C SER A 108 -5.47 2.88 6.68
N SER A 109 -4.57 2.54 7.60
CA SER A 109 -3.58 3.45 8.15
C SER A 109 -2.21 3.02 7.62
N THR A 110 -1.67 3.72 6.63
CA THR A 110 -0.35 3.42 6.07
C THR A 110 0.68 4.40 6.61
N GLY A 111 1.65 3.88 7.38
CA GLY A 111 2.69 4.69 8.02
C GLY A 111 2.09 5.65 9.08
N PRO A 112 2.49 6.93 9.09
CA PRO A 112 2.03 7.88 10.10
C PRO A 112 0.62 8.44 9.85
N LYS A 113 0.02 8.17 8.68
CA LYS A 113 -1.28 8.76 8.32
C LYS A 113 -2.42 7.98 8.98
N SER A 114 -3.30 8.72 9.65
CA SER A 114 -4.62 8.20 10.03
C SER A 114 -5.45 7.87 8.77
N PRO A 115 -6.49 7.02 8.89
CA PRO A 115 -7.38 6.72 7.77
C PRO A 115 -7.98 7.97 7.12
N LYS A 116 -8.28 8.99 7.94
CA LYS A 116 -8.81 10.27 7.50
C LYS A 116 -7.80 11.05 6.66
N GLU A 117 -6.57 11.19 7.15
CA GLU A 117 -5.49 11.88 6.42
C GLU A 117 -5.12 11.15 5.12
N LEU A 118 -5.14 9.81 5.14
CA LEU A 118 -4.93 9.01 3.93
C LEU A 118 -6.05 9.29 2.92
N ALA A 119 -7.32 9.20 3.31
CA ALA A 119 -8.43 9.47 2.41
C ALA A 119 -8.41 10.89 1.81
N ALA A 120 -7.98 11.90 2.58
CA ALA A 120 -7.75 13.25 2.06
C ALA A 120 -6.63 13.28 1.01
N HIS A 121 -5.50 12.63 1.30
CA HIS A 121 -4.36 12.56 0.39
C HIS A 121 -4.75 11.89 -0.93
N GLU A 122 -5.47 10.77 -0.85
CA GLU A 122 -5.89 10.00 -2.02
C GLU A 122 -6.91 10.77 -2.86
N TYR A 123 -7.87 11.45 -2.24
CA TYR A 123 -8.77 12.32 -2.97
C TYR A 123 -8.01 13.48 -3.66
N ALA A 124 -7.14 14.17 -2.95
CA ALA A 124 -6.40 15.32 -3.50
C ALA A 124 -5.50 14.95 -4.71
N LYS A 125 -5.00 13.71 -4.74
CA LYS A 125 -4.05 13.24 -5.75
C LYS A 125 -4.70 12.44 -6.89
N HIS A 126 -5.76 11.70 -6.60
CA HIS A 126 -6.35 10.74 -7.54
C HIS A 126 -7.83 11.03 -7.80
N GLY A 127 -8.57 11.51 -6.79
CA GLY A 127 -10.00 11.79 -6.91
C GLY A 127 -10.35 13.14 -7.50
N PHE A 128 -9.55 14.17 -7.26
CA PHE A 128 -9.94 15.57 -7.47
C PHE A 128 -10.39 15.92 -8.90
N CYS A 129 -9.71 15.38 -9.93
CA CYS A 129 -10.07 15.62 -11.33
C CYS A 129 -10.98 14.55 -11.93
N ASN A 130 -11.45 13.63 -11.09
CA ASN A 130 -12.22 12.48 -11.54
C ASN A 130 -13.61 12.42 -10.88
N TYR A 131 -13.85 13.25 -9.86
CA TYR A 131 -15.07 13.24 -9.07
C TYR A 131 -15.54 14.67 -8.79
N ALA A 132 -16.85 14.88 -8.84
CA ALA A 132 -17.43 16.21 -8.60
C ALA A 132 -17.40 16.60 -7.12
N SER A 133 -17.19 15.63 -6.22
CA SER A 133 -17.00 15.89 -4.80
C SER A 133 -16.20 14.78 -4.11
N PRO A 134 -15.62 15.06 -2.91
CA PRO A 134 -15.02 14.03 -2.07
C PRO A 134 -16.01 12.91 -1.69
N GLY A 135 -17.27 13.26 -1.42
CA GLY A 135 -18.28 12.29 -1.02
C GLY A 135 -18.59 11.24 -2.09
N GLU A 136 -18.62 11.64 -3.37
CA GLU A 136 -18.75 10.69 -4.49
C GLU A 136 -17.54 9.76 -4.57
N TYR A 137 -16.33 10.30 -4.43
CA TYR A 137 -15.09 9.53 -4.42
C TYR A 137 -15.08 8.50 -3.28
N TYR A 138 -15.38 8.92 -2.05
CA TYR A 138 -15.42 8.05 -0.89
C TYR A 138 -16.51 6.99 -1.00
N GLY A 139 -17.71 7.38 -1.44
CA GLY A 139 -18.82 6.45 -1.65
C GLY A 139 -18.46 5.33 -2.62
N GLU A 140 -17.90 5.67 -3.78
CA GLU A 140 -17.52 4.70 -4.80
C GLU A 140 -16.35 3.81 -4.34
N ALA A 141 -15.27 4.41 -3.83
CA ALA A 141 -14.11 3.66 -3.36
C ALA A 141 -14.47 2.64 -2.28
N GLN A 142 -15.34 3.03 -1.34
CA GLN A 142 -15.82 2.16 -0.27
C GLN A 142 -16.78 1.08 -0.78
N ALA A 143 -17.66 1.38 -1.73
CA ALA A 143 -18.53 0.38 -2.34
C ALA A 143 -17.70 -0.71 -3.04
N LEU A 144 -16.69 -0.32 -3.82
CA LEU A 144 -15.77 -1.24 -4.48
C LEU A 144 -14.93 -2.03 -3.46
N ALA A 145 -14.47 -1.39 -2.38
CA ALA A 145 -13.74 -2.06 -1.30
C ALA A 145 -14.58 -3.14 -0.61
N ARG A 146 -15.87 -2.89 -0.34
CA ARG A 146 -16.78 -3.91 0.24
C ARG A 146 -17.05 -5.07 -0.72
N ALA A 147 -17.09 -4.80 -2.03
CA ALA A 147 -17.29 -5.82 -3.06
C ALA A 147 -16.02 -6.63 -3.37
N ALA A 148 -14.84 -6.08 -3.07
CA ALA A 148 -13.55 -6.68 -3.36
C ALA A 148 -13.40 -8.04 -2.68
N LYS A 149 -12.94 -9.02 -3.45
CA LYS A 149 -12.78 -10.39 -2.99
C LYS A 149 -11.38 -10.57 -2.42
N ARG A 150 -11.28 -11.25 -1.29
CA ARG A 150 -10.00 -11.58 -0.67
C ARG A 150 -9.26 -12.63 -1.51
N PRO A 151 -7.94 -12.56 -1.69
CA PRO A 151 -7.17 -13.68 -2.24
C PRO A 151 -7.16 -14.87 -1.28
N ASP A 152 -6.89 -16.06 -1.80
CA ASP A 152 -6.79 -17.28 -1.00
C ASP A 152 -5.55 -17.27 -0.07
N SER A 153 -4.50 -16.52 -0.45
CA SER A 153 -3.28 -16.34 0.34
C SER A 153 -2.89 -14.87 0.45
N LEU A 154 -2.32 -14.50 1.61
CA LEU A 154 -1.68 -13.20 1.87
C LEU A 154 -0.16 -13.31 1.98
N GLU A 155 0.40 -14.45 1.60
CA GLU A 155 1.85 -14.57 1.44
C GLU A 155 2.28 -13.84 0.17
N CYS A 156 3.49 -13.28 0.19
CA CYS A 156 4.04 -12.74 -1.03
C CYS A 156 4.24 -13.89 -2.04
N PRO A 157 3.71 -13.79 -3.26
CA PRO A 157 3.98 -14.78 -4.30
C PRO A 157 5.48 -14.82 -4.63
N ILE A 158 5.96 -15.96 -5.12
CA ILE A 158 7.32 -16.06 -5.65
C ILE A 158 7.51 -15.08 -6.81
N PRO A 159 8.73 -14.54 -7.03
CA PRO A 159 8.99 -13.65 -8.14
C PRO A 159 8.51 -14.22 -9.48
N GLY A 160 7.74 -13.43 -10.23
CA GLY A 160 7.16 -13.82 -11.53
C GLY A 160 5.83 -14.56 -11.46
N ALA A 161 5.36 -14.99 -10.27
CA ALA A 161 4.05 -15.61 -10.15
C ALA A 161 2.90 -14.62 -10.35
N ILE A 162 1.85 -15.08 -11.03
CA ILE A 162 0.64 -14.32 -11.28
C ILE A 162 -0.32 -14.54 -10.11
N VAL A 163 -0.68 -13.47 -9.42
CA VAL A 163 -1.73 -13.52 -8.39
C VAL A 163 -3.10 -13.43 -9.07
N ARG A 164 -3.98 -14.37 -8.73
CA ARG A 164 -5.37 -14.37 -9.17
C ARG A 164 -6.29 -14.32 -7.96
N VAL A 165 -7.38 -13.59 -8.11
CA VAL A 165 -8.49 -13.59 -7.17
C VAL A 165 -9.73 -13.94 -7.98
N GLN A 166 -10.45 -15.00 -7.60
CA GLN A 166 -11.60 -15.52 -8.36
C GLN A 166 -11.31 -15.64 -9.88
N GLY A 167 -10.15 -16.19 -10.23
CA GLY A 167 -9.71 -16.38 -11.61
C GLY A 167 -9.21 -15.13 -12.35
N LYS A 168 -9.47 -13.91 -11.84
CA LYS A 168 -8.99 -12.66 -12.45
C LYS A 168 -7.61 -12.30 -11.92
N LYS A 169 -6.73 -11.90 -12.83
CA LYS A 169 -5.39 -11.41 -12.48
C LYS A 169 -5.49 -10.08 -11.75
N VAL A 170 -4.71 -9.93 -10.68
CA VAL A 170 -4.58 -8.69 -9.90
C VAL A 170 -3.12 -8.25 -9.88
N LYS A 171 -2.89 -6.95 -9.70
CA LYS A 171 -1.54 -6.46 -9.36
C LYS A 171 -1.33 -6.59 -7.86
N HIS A 172 -0.08 -6.71 -7.43
CA HIS A 172 0.26 -6.82 -6.01
C HIS A 172 1.59 -6.13 -5.71
N LYS A 173 1.78 -5.80 -4.43
CA LYS A 173 3.06 -5.34 -3.87
C LYS A 173 3.37 -6.16 -2.64
N CYS A 174 4.64 -6.48 -2.44
CA CYS A 174 5.12 -7.17 -1.25
C CYS A 174 6.03 -6.29 -0.41
N ASN A 175 6.03 -6.56 0.90
CA ASN A 175 7.01 -6.05 1.85
C ASN A 175 7.74 -7.25 2.47
N GLY A 176 8.95 -7.53 1.96
CA GLY A 176 9.66 -8.77 2.25
C GLY A 176 8.87 -9.99 1.79
N LYS A 177 8.60 -10.93 2.70
CA LYS A 177 7.85 -12.17 2.42
C LYS A 177 6.34 -12.02 2.54
N LYS A 178 5.82 -10.84 2.88
CA LYS A 178 4.39 -10.61 3.10
C LYS A 178 3.78 -9.82 1.96
N LEU A 179 2.55 -10.17 1.59
CA LEU A 179 1.73 -9.34 0.72
C LEU A 179 1.37 -8.05 1.46
N ASP A 180 1.65 -6.91 0.85
CA ASP A 180 1.47 -5.57 1.43
C ASP A 180 0.23 -4.89 0.82
N GLU A 181 0.04 -5.06 -0.50
CA GLU A 181 -1.05 -4.43 -1.23
C GLU A 181 -1.55 -5.31 -2.38
N ILE A 182 -2.85 -5.25 -2.63
CA ILE A 182 -3.53 -5.89 -3.75
C ILE A 182 -4.27 -4.82 -4.54
N ARG A 183 -4.19 -4.90 -5.87
CA ARG A 183 -4.77 -3.92 -6.79
C ARG A 183 -5.73 -4.60 -7.76
N TYR A 184 -6.99 -4.20 -7.70
CA TYR A 184 -8.07 -4.68 -8.56
C TYR A 184 -8.33 -3.66 -9.67
N CYS A 185 -8.41 -4.13 -10.92
CA CYS A 185 -8.65 -3.26 -12.07
C CYS A 185 -10.13 -3.24 -12.44
N TYR A 186 -10.67 -2.05 -12.66
CA TYR A 186 -12.06 -1.84 -13.06
C TYR A 186 -12.08 -1.13 -14.41
N ASN A 187 -13.01 -1.52 -15.29
CA ASN A 187 -13.24 -0.80 -16.53
C ASN A 187 -14.07 0.48 -16.28
N HIS A 188 -14.39 1.19 -17.37
CA HIS A 188 -15.18 2.43 -17.35
C HIS A 188 -16.58 2.28 -16.70
N ALA A 189 -17.14 1.07 -16.70
CA ALA A 189 -18.43 0.74 -16.09
C ALA A 189 -18.30 0.26 -14.64
N ALA A 190 -17.14 0.49 -13.99
CA ALA A 190 -16.81 -0.03 -12.65
C ALA A 190 -17.01 -1.56 -12.53
N THR A 191 -16.85 -2.30 -13.62
CA THR A 191 -16.87 -3.76 -13.61
C THR A 191 -15.47 -4.29 -13.37
N TRP A 192 -15.32 -5.18 -12.39
CA TRP A 192 -14.02 -5.80 -12.08
C TRP A 192 -13.54 -6.67 -13.25
N VAL A 193 -12.37 -6.32 -13.78
CA VAL A 193 -11.67 -7.02 -14.86
C VAL A 193 -10.29 -7.51 -14.39
N GLY A 194 -9.63 -8.30 -15.23
CA GLY A 194 -8.23 -8.63 -14.99
C GLY A 194 -7.34 -7.40 -15.17
N CYS A 195 -6.37 -7.25 -14.27
CA CYS A 195 -5.14 -6.51 -14.54
C CYS A 195 -4.15 -7.39 -15.36
#